data_AF-G4T7Y6-F1
#
_entry.id   AF-G4T7Y6-F1
#
_cell.length_a   1.000
_cell.length_b   1.000
_cell.length_c   1.000
_cell.angle_alpha   90.00
_cell.angle_beta   90.00
_cell.angle_gamma   90.00
#
_symmetry.space_group_name_H-M   'P 1'
#
loop_
_entity.id
_entity.type
_entity.pdbx_description
1 polymer ?
#
loop_
_entity_poly.entity_id
_entity_poly.type
_entity_poly.pdbx_seq_one_letter_code
_entity_poly.pdbx_strand_id
1 'polypeptide(L)'
;MATPTASATREWLQPSNRPEIIDTLISGVDRYNPSNVGILEDYLYHQTRTNEYDCLANLAILKLYQFNTVLYNADVVVNILLKALTATPSPDFNLCMALLSEKIPPSGDEADSEHDPATLLPILSTLSRHLQECQFPAFWRLYQDDSLAYLRENFTVEVLGFEDGIREVVVRAVKSTFTKIGVARLGSYLNLSGDALEDFINNVGWSLDANTGTVTIPPNPDNTVQPTIIRETITLPRKCFALVPMSPHSTVELSRLIAHAT
;
A
#
# COMPACT_ATOMS: atom_id res chain seq x y z
N MET A 1 -16.65 -2.88 -0.38
CA MET A 1 -15.68 -2.14 0.45
C MET A 1 -15.04 -3.15 1.39
N ALA A 2 -13.84 -3.62 1.06
CA ALA A 2 -13.09 -4.48 1.97
C ALA A 2 -12.68 -3.63 3.18
N THR A 3 -13.19 -3.94 4.36
CA THR A 3 -12.61 -3.42 5.59
C THR A 3 -11.17 -3.94 5.66
N PRO A 4 -10.15 -3.08 5.78
CA PRO A 4 -8.81 -3.58 6.05
C PRO A 4 -8.92 -4.45 7.31
N THR A 5 -8.51 -5.71 7.19
CA THR A 5 -8.40 -6.63 8.32
C THR A 5 -7.62 -5.90 9.40
N ALA A 6 -8.15 -5.83 10.64
CA ALA A 6 -7.53 -5.08 11.73
C ALA A 6 -6.04 -5.42 11.98
N SER A 7 -5.57 -6.57 11.45
CA SER A 7 -4.16 -6.97 11.39
C SER A 7 -3.30 -6.06 10.50
N ALA A 8 -3.74 -5.75 9.27
CA ALA A 8 -2.94 -5.00 8.31
C ALA A 8 -2.71 -3.54 8.74
N THR A 9 -3.74 -2.89 9.29
CA THR A 9 -3.60 -1.55 9.86
C THR A 9 -2.71 -1.54 11.10
N ARG A 10 -2.74 -2.61 11.90
CA ARG A 10 -1.89 -2.76 13.09
C ARG A 10 -0.43 -2.97 12.71
N GLU A 11 -0.15 -3.84 11.73
CA GLU A 11 1.20 -4.06 11.19
C GLU A 11 1.79 -2.77 10.58
N TRP A 12 0.95 -1.96 9.93
CA TRP A 12 1.36 -0.66 9.40
C TRP A 12 1.68 0.37 10.50
N LEU A 13 0.90 0.40 11.59
CA LEU A 13 1.13 1.30 12.72
C LEU A 13 2.30 0.87 13.61
N GLN A 14 2.41 -0.43 13.85
CA GLN A 14 3.41 -1.05 14.72
C GLN A 14 3.85 -2.38 14.11
N PRO A 15 4.93 -2.37 13.32
CA PRO A 15 5.52 -3.61 12.84
C PRO A 15 6.10 -4.38 14.01
N SER A 16 5.92 -5.70 14.01
CA SER A 16 6.29 -6.59 15.13
C SER A 16 7.78 -6.55 15.50
N ASN A 17 8.63 -6.16 14.56
CA ASN A 17 10.08 -6.14 14.72
C ASN A 17 10.62 -4.76 15.13
N ARG A 18 9.76 -3.77 15.39
CA ARG A 18 10.18 -2.43 15.81
C ARG A 18 10.86 -2.49 17.18
N PRO A 19 12.10 -1.99 17.33
CA PRO A 19 12.75 -1.88 18.63
C PRO A 19 11.99 -0.92 19.57
N GLU A 20 11.96 -1.22 20.86
CA GLU A 20 11.25 -0.43 21.88
C GLU A 20 11.72 1.04 21.93
N ILE A 21 13.01 1.27 21.69
CA ILE A 21 13.62 2.61 21.59
C ILE A 21 12.94 3.42 20.48
N ILE A 22 12.75 2.80 19.31
CA ILE A 22 12.15 3.44 18.13
C ILE A 22 10.65 3.67 18.36
N ASP A 23 9.94 2.72 18.98
CA ASP A 23 8.51 2.87 19.28
C ASP A 23 8.22 4.02 20.25
N THR A 24 9.05 4.14 21.30
CA THR A 24 8.98 5.24 22.27
C THR A 24 9.24 6.59 21.60
N LEU A 25 10.26 6.65 20.75
CA LEU A 25 10.67 7.85 20.03
C LEU A 25 9.55 8.34 19.09
N ILE A 26 8.99 7.46 18.26
CA ILE A 26 7.96 7.81 17.27
C ILE A 26 6.61 8.16 17.92
N SER A 27 6.26 7.47 19.02
CA SER A 27 5.01 7.70 19.74
C SER A 27 5.05 8.95 20.62
N GLY A 28 6.25 9.33 21.07
CA GLY A 28 6.49 10.45 21.97
C GLY A 28 6.60 11.82 21.28
N VAL A 29 7.05 12.79 22.07
CA VAL A 29 7.42 14.14 21.59
C VAL A 29 8.81 14.17 20.95
N ASP A 30 9.65 13.18 21.27
CA ASP A 30 11.04 13.07 20.83
C ASP A 30 11.21 12.82 19.32
N ARG A 31 10.13 12.46 18.61
CA ARG A 31 10.08 12.41 17.14
C ARG A 31 10.37 13.74 16.43
N TYR A 32 10.29 14.87 17.14
CA TYR A 32 10.60 16.19 16.60
C TYR A 32 11.97 16.70 17.05
N ASN A 33 12.72 15.93 17.85
CA ASN A 33 14.04 16.32 18.32
C ASN A 33 15.09 16.03 17.23
N PRO A 34 15.77 17.06 16.68
CA PRO A 34 16.79 16.87 15.65
C PRO A 34 17.97 16.00 16.10
N SER A 35 18.25 15.93 17.40
CA SER A 35 19.35 15.10 17.94
C SER A 35 19.12 13.59 17.71
N ASN A 36 17.87 13.19 17.49
CA ASN A 36 17.48 11.80 17.31
C ASN A 36 17.49 11.36 15.83
N VAL A 37 17.79 12.26 14.89
CA VAL A 37 17.75 11.95 13.45
C VAL A 37 18.69 10.80 13.09
N GLY A 38 19.91 10.79 13.64
CA GLY A 38 20.89 9.72 13.37
C GLY A 38 20.42 8.34 13.83
N ILE A 39 19.69 8.26 14.95
CA ILE A 39 19.13 7.00 15.44
C ILE A 39 18.08 6.45 14.46
N LEU A 40 17.26 7.35 13.89
CA LEU A 40 16.26 6.98 12.91
C LEU A 40 16.87 6.61 11.56
N GLU A 41 17.91 7.32 11.12
CA GLU A 41 18.69 6.98 9.92
C GLU A 41 19.36 5.61 10.07
N ASP A 42 20.02 5.33 11.20
CA ASP A 42 20.60 4.01 11.50
C ASP A 42 19.54 2.90 11.45
N TYR A 43 18.34 3.18 11.95
CA TYR A 43 17.23 2.24 11.87
C TYR A 43 16.73 2.04 10.43
N LEU A 44 16.75 3.07 9.58
CA LEU A 44 16.47 2.91 8.14
C LEU A 44 17.53 2.03 7.47
N TYR A 45 18.81 2.23 7.77
CA TYR A 45 19.89 1.36 7.24
C TYR A 45 19.78 -0.09 7.75
N HIS A 46 19.23 -0.29 8.95
CA HIS A 46 18.88 -1.63 9.41
C HIS A 46 17.75 -2.22 8.54
N GLN A 47 16.66 -1.48 8.31
CA GLN A 47 15.54 -1.90 7.46
C GLN A 47 15.95 -2.27 6.03
N THR A 48 16.92 -1.58 5.44
CA THR A 48 17.44 -1.90 4.10
C THR A 48 18.20 -3.23 4.09
N ARG A 49 18.89 -3.58 5.18
CA ARG A 49 19.69 -4.82 5.30
C ARG A 49 18.90 -6.04 5.77
N THR A 50 17.85 -5.85 6.57
CA THR A 50 17.03 -6.95 7.12
C THR A 50 15.77 -7.24 6.31
N ASN A 51 15.55 -6.50 5.23
CA ASN A 51 14.30 -6.52 4.46
C ASN A 51 13.04 -6.23 5.31
N GLU A 52 13.19 -5.41 6.36
CA GLU A 52 12.09 -4.94 7.20
C GLU A 52 11.55 -3.62 6.67
N TYR A 53 10.33 -3.26 7.06
CA TYR A 53 9.71 -2.01 6.59
C TYR A 53 8.84 -1.38 7.68
N ASP A 54 9.12 -0.12 7.97
CA ASP A 54 8.41 0.69 8.97
C ASP A 54 8.08 2.07 8.41
N CYS A 55 6.86 2.22 7.90
CA CYS A 55 6.40 3.46 7.27
C CYS A 55 6.44 4.65 8.25
N LEU A 56 6.04 4.47 9.51
CA LEU A 56 5.97 5.58 10.47
C LEU A 56 7.35 6.12 10.83
N ALA A 57 8.34 5.24 10.98
CA ALA A 57 9.72 5.66 11.21
C ALA A 57 10.26 6.48 10.03
N ASN A 58 9.99 5.99 8.81
CA ASN A 58 10.43 6.66 7.58
C ASN A 58 9.77 8.04 7.42
N LEU A 59 8.45 8.15 7.69
CA LEU A 59 7.75 9.44 7.68
C LEU A 59 8.24 10.39 8.79
N ALA A 60 8.69 9.87 9.94
CA ALA A 60 9.26 10.69 11.00
C ALA A 60 10.58 11.35 10.58
N ILE A 61 11.46 10.62 9.86
CA ILE A 61 12.69 11.16 9.27
C ILE A 61 12.35 12.31 8.30
N LEU A 62 11.42 12.06 7.36
CA LEU A 62 11.02 13.07 6.37
C LEU A 62 10.43 14.33 7.04
N LYS A 63 9.63 14.16 8.09
CA LYS A 63 9.12 15.29 8.89
C LYS A 63 10.23 16.06 9.60
N LEU A 64 11.22 15.37 10.17
CA LEU A 64 12.36 16.03 10.81
C LEU A 64 13.15 16.89 9.82
N TYR A 65 13.37 16.39 8.60
CA TYR A 65 14.00 17.14 7.51
C TYR A 65 13.16 18.35 7.07
N GLN A 66 11.82 18.25 7.05
CA GLN A 66 10.92 19.36 6.72
C GLN A 66 11.04 20.54 7.71
N PHE A 67 11.29 20.24 8.98
CA PHE A 67 11.52 21.24 10.03
C PHE A 67 12.97 21.74 10.09
N ASN A 68 13.94 20.87 9.78
CA ASN A 68 15.37 21.14 9.92
C ASN A 68 16.10 20.88 8.61
N THR A 69 16.09 21.86 7.71
CA THR A 69 16.69 21.72 6.36
C THR A 69 18.20 21.49 6.39
N VAL A 70 18.89 21.87 7.47
CA VAL A 70 20.34 21.65 7.66
C VAL A 70 20.69 20.17 7.79
N LEU A 71 19.74 19.34 8.26
CA LEU A 71 19.95 17.90 8.44
C LEU A 71 19.52 17.10 7.21
N TYR A 72 19.08 17.77 6.14
CA TYR A 72 18.56 17.11 4.94
C TYR A 72 19.64 16.26 4.28
N ASN A 73 19.35 14.98 4.09
CA ASN A 73 20.19 14.05 3.35
C ASN A 73 19.40 13.43 2.19
N ALA A 74 19.85 13.67 0.95
CA ALA A 74 19.20 13.17 -0.26
C ALA A 74 19.21 11.64 -0.34
N ASP A 75 20.31 10.99 0.08
CA ASP A 75 20.47 9.55 -0.02
C ASP A 75 19.48 8.81 0.89
N VAL A 76 19.29 9.33 2.10
CA VAL A 76 18.29 8.82 3.06
C VAL A 76 16.88 8.93 2.48
N VAL A 77 16.55 10.05 1.81
CA VAL A 77 15.25 10.24 1.16
C VAL A 77 15.04 9.22 0.04
N VAL A 78 16.05 8.98 -0.81
CA VAL A 78 15.98 7.97 -1.87
C VAL A 78 15.76 6.57 -1.28
N ASN A 79 16.49 6.21 -0.24
CA ASN A 79 16.33 4.92 0.45
C ASN A 79 14.92 4.74 1.05
N ILE A 80 14.36 5.78 1.66
CA ILE A 80 12.97 5.77 2.14
C ILE A 80 11.99 5.51 0.98
N LEU A 81 12.16 6.21 -0.14
CA LEU A 81 11.28 6.06 -1.31
C LEU A 81 11.40 4.69 -1.97
N LEU A 82 12.61 4.14 -2.08
CA LEU A 82 12.84 2.79 -2.58
C LEU A 82 12.14 1.75 -1.71
N LYS A 83 12.27 1.85 -0.38
CA LYS A 83 11.54 0.99 0.55
C LYS A 83 10.02 1.16 0.39
N ALA A 84 9.53 2.39 0.26
CA ALA A 84 8.11 2.65 0.02
C ALA A 84 7.59 2.04 -1.30
N LEU A 85 8.41 1.97 -2.36
CA LEU A 85 8.05 1.29 -3.61
C LEU A 85 7.76 -0.20 -3.39
N THR A 86 8.56 -0.88 -2.56
CA THR A 86 8.36 -2.30 -2.24
C THR A 86 7.07 -2.57 -1.45
N ALA A 87 6.51 -1.55 -0.80
CA ALA A 87 5.27 -1.66 -0.02
C ALA A 87 3.99 -1.38 -0.84
N THR A 88 4.07 -1.19 -2.17
CA THR A 88 2.90 -0.99 -3.04
C THR A 88 1.92 -2.18 -2.92
N PRO A 89 0.58 -1.98 -2.88
CA PRO A 89 -0.22 -0.79 -3.21
C PRO A 89 -0.54 0.14 -2.03
N SER A 90 0.21 0.07 -0.93
CA SER A 90 0.01 1.02 0.17
C SER A 90 0.19 2.48 -0.30
N PRO A 91 -0.49 3.45 0.34
CA PRO A 91 -0.37 4.87 -0.03
C PRO A 91 0.97 5.49 0.41
N ASP A 92 1.88 4.71 0.99
CA ASP A 92 3.08 5.17 1.68
C ASP A 92 4.00 6.00 0.79
N PHE A 93 4.19 5.60 -0.46
CA PHE A 93 5.00 6.36 -1.41
C PHE A 93 4.42 7.77 -1.63
N ASN A 94 3.10 7.87 -1.81
CA ASN A 94 2.44 9.16 -2.00
C ASN A 94 2.51 10.02 -0.74
N LEU A 95 2.45 9.41 0.45
CA LEU A 95 2.66 10.11 1.72
C LEU A 95 4.08 10.66 1.85
N CYS A 96 5.09 9.89 1.46
CA CYS A 96 6.48 10.35 1.46
C CYS A 96 6.67 11.53 0.50
N MET A 97 6.14 11.43 -0.72
CA MET A 97 6.20 12.50 -1.71
C MET A 97 5.51 13.79 -1.26
N ALA A 98 4.38 13.68 -0.57
CA ALA A 98 3.67 14.84 -0.04
C ALA A 98 4.47 15.61 1.01
N LEU A 99 5.31 14.94 1.81
CA LEU A 99 6.18 15.58 2.79
C LEU A 99 7.40 16.28 2.16
N LEU A 100 7.88 15.77 1.02
CA LEU A 100 9.05 16.31 0.31
C LEU A 100 8.73 17.56 -0.52
N SER A 101 7.49 17.69 -1.00
CA SER A 101 7.10 18.67 -2.03
C SER A 101 7.16 20.15 -1.60
N GLU A 102 7.37 20.47 -0.33
CA GLU A 102 7.35 21.87 0.15
C GLU A 102 8.71 22.56 0.21
N LYS A 103 9.83 21.85 0.35
CA LYS A 103 11.13 22.47 0.70
C LYS A 103 12.35 21.64 0.31
N ILE A 104 12.46 21.18 -0.95
CA ILE A 104 13.77 20.72 -1.42
C ILE A 104 14.62 22.00 -1.53
N PRO A 105 15.65 22.19 -0.69
CA PRO A 105 16.51 23.35 -0.82
C PRO A 105 17.13 23.30 -2.23
N PRO A 106 17.20 24.43 -2.97
CA PRO A 106 17.94 24.45 -4.22
C PRO A 106 19.36 23.99 -3.90
N SER A 107 19.80 22.91 -4.54
CA SER A 107 21.13 22.34 -4.45
C SER A 107 22.14 23.50 -4.61
N GLY A 108 22.87 23.80 -3.55
CA GLY A 108 23.72 24.98 -3.45
C GLY A 108 25.03 24.89 -4.23
N ASP A 109 25.33 23.74 -4.85
CA ASP A 109 26.59 23.50 -5.53
C ASP A 109 26.36 22.78 -6.86
N GLU A 110 26.70 23.45 -7.98
CA GLU A 110 26.58 22.95 -9.36
C GLU A 110 27.57 21.82 -9.71
N ALA A 111 28.10 21.08 -8.73
CA ALA A 111 29.20 20.12 -8.92
C ALA A 111 28.77 18.65 -8.99
N ASP A 112 27.65 18.24 -8.38
CA ASP A 112 27.21 16.84 -8.32
C ASP A 112 25.81 16.67 -8.94
N SER A 113 25.72 16.86 -10.25
CA SER A 113 24.46 16.77 -11.02
C SER A 113 23.81 15.37 -11.01
N GLU A 114 24.55 14.34 -10.62
CA GLU A 114 24.11 12.93 -10.61
C GLU A 114 23.43 12.50 -9.31
N HIS A 115 23.68 13.23 -8.20
CA HIS A 115 23.06 12.98 -6.89
C HIS A 115 21.86 13.89 -6.60
N ASP A 116 21.48 14.75 -7.55
CA ASP A 116 20.43 15.74 -7.28
C ASP A 116 19.07 15.05 -7.06
N PRO A 117 18.46 15.15 -5.86
CA PRO A 117 17.12 14.61 -5.63
C PRO A 117 16.10 15.18 -6.62
N ALA A 118 16.32 16.36 -7.19
CA ALA A 118 15.43 16.94 -8.19
C ALA A 118 15.29 16.10 -9.48
N THR A 119 16.31 15.33 -9.87
CA THR A 119 16.25 14.46 -11.05
C THR A 119 15.72 13.07 -10.72
N LEU A 120 16.08 12.53 -9.55
CA LEU A 120 15.68 11.19 -9.11
C LEU A 120 14.21 11.12 -8.66
N LEU A 121 13.68 12.16 -8.01
CA LEU A 121 12.30 12.16 -7.51
C LEU A 121 11.24 11.99 -8.60
N PRO A 122 11.28 12.71 -9.75
CA PRO A 122 10.36 12.48 -10.87
C PRO A 122 10.43 11.05 -11.43
N ILE A 123 11.63 10.48 -11.47
CA ILE A 123 11.88 9.11 -11.95
C ILE A 123 11.24 8.10 -10.99
N LEU A 124 11.53 8.20 -9.70
CA LEU A 124 10.93 7.35 -8.67
C LEU A 124 9.40 7.45 -8.65
N SER A 125 8.87 8.66 -8.84
CA SER A 125 7.42 8.89 -8.97
C SER A 125 6.85 8.17 -10.18
N THR A 126 7.55 8.21 -11.33
CA THR A 126 7.16 7.49 -12.54
C THR A 126 7.19 5.97 -12.34
N LEU A 127 8.22 5.44 -11.66
CA LEU A 127 8.31 4.03 -11.29
C LEU A 127 7.15 3.60 -10.39
N SER A 128 6.85 4.40 -9.34
CA SER A 128 5.71 4.16 -8.45
C SER A 128 4.39 4.12 -9.21
N ARG A 129 4.19 5.07 -10.12
CA ARG A 129 2.99 5.13 -10.97
C ARG A 129 2.84 3.88 -11.84
N HIS A 130 3.92 3.36 -12.44
CA HIS A 130 3.85 2.12 -13.21
C HIS A 130 3.48 0.91 -12.35
N LEU A 131 3.95 0.84 -11.09
CA LEU A 131 3.53 -0.21 -10.16
C LEU A 131 2.06 -0.08 -9.76
N GLN A 132 1.58 1.13 -9.49
CA GLN A 132 0.18 1.40 -9.15
C GLN A 132 -0.77 1.10 -10.32
N GLU A 133 -0.38 1.47 -11.55
CA GLU A 133 -1.12 1.16 -12.79
C GLU A 133 -0.99 -0.31 -13.23
N CYS A 134 -0.25 -1.15 -12.47
CA CYS A 134 0.04 -2.55 -12.79
C CYS A 134 0.72 -2.75 -14.17
N GLN A 135 1.48 -1.75 -14.63
CA GLN A 135 2.26 -1.79 -15.87
C GLN A 135 3.67 -2.34 -15.62
N PHE A 136 3.75 -3.55 -15.07
CA PHE A 136 5.01 -4.17 -14.66
C PHE A 136 6.06 -4.29 -15.79
N PRO A 137 5.71 -4.65 -17.04
CA PRO A 137 6.69 -4.68 -18.12
C PRO A 137 7.30 -3.32 -18.44
N ALA A 138 6.53 -2.23 -18.29
CA ALA A 138 7.03 -0.87 -18.49
C ALA A 138 7.96 -0.47 -17.34
N PHE A 139 7.62 -0.84 -16.11
CA PHE A 139 8.48 -0.66 -14.94
C PHE A 139 9.85 -1.33 -15.15
N TRP A 140 9.90 -2.61 -15.54
CA TRP A 140 11.17 -3.31 -15.71
C TRP A 140 12.02 -2.74 -16.85
N ARG A 141 11.40 -2.31 -17.95
CA ARG A 141 12.12 -1.65 -19.05
C ARG A 141 12.75 -0.33 -18.62
N LEU A 142 12.00 0.50 -17.90
CA LEU A 142 12.52 1.75 -17.37
C LEU A 142 13.62 1.48 -16.34
N TYR A 143 13.39 0.52 -15.44
CA TYR A 143 14.34 0.14 -14.40
C TYR A 143 15.66 -0.41 -14.97
N GLN A 144 15.64 -1.12 -16.08
CA GLN A 144 16.83 -1.68 -16.74
C GLN A 144 17.53 -0.70 -17.69
N ASP A 145 16.93 0.45 -17.96
CA ASP A 145 17.52 1.44 -18.85
C ASP A 145 18.85 1.97 -18.30
N ASP A 146 19.80 2.27 -19.20
CA ASP A 146 21.14 2.72 -18.80
C ASP A 146 21.10 4.05 -18.05
N SER A 147 20.07 4.87 -18.29
CA SER A 147 19.83 6.12 -17.56
C SER A 147 19.64 5.91 -16.06
N LEU A 148 19.20 4.72 -15.63
CA LEU A 148 18.97 4.37 -14.22
C LEU A 148 20.06 3.46 -13.64
N ALA A 149 21.16 3.24 -14.36
CA ALA A 149 22.29 2.42 -13.86
C ALA A 149 22.79 2.92 -12.51
N TYR A 150 22.91 4.24 -12.35
CA TYR A 150 23.29 4.89 -11.10
C TYR A 150 22.38 4.51 -9.92
N LEU A 151 21.05 4.52 -10.11
CA LEU A 151 20.09 4.12 -9.08
C LEU A 151 20.25 2.65 -8.71
N ARG A 152 20.55 1.80 -9.71
CA ARG A 152 20.76 0.37 -9.48
C ARG A 152 22.01 0.12 -8.65
N GLU A 153 23.14 0.65 -9.12
CA GLU A 153 24.47 0.37 -8.58
C GLU A 153 24.70 0.98 -7.20
N ASN A 154 24.16 2.19 -6.94
CA ASN A 154 24.45 2.92 -5.70
C ASN A 154 23.37 2.76 -4.62
N PHE A 155 22.10 2.57 -4.99
CA PHE A 155 21.01 2.51 -4.00
C PHE A 155 20.36 1.14 -3.91
N THR A 156 19.89 0.57 -5.03
CA THR A 156 19.13 -0.70 -4.94
C THR A 156 20.00 -1.87 -4.49
N VAL A 157 21.31 -1.82 -4.74
CA VAL A 157 22.26 -2.81 -4.22
C VAL A 157 22.30 -2.80 -2.69
N GLU A 158 22.08 -1.66 -2.04
CA GLU A 158 22.04 -1.57 -0.58
C GLU A 158 20.73 -2.11 0.02
N VAL A 159 19.66 -2.14 -0.77
CA VAL A 159 18.35 -2.63 -0.35
C VAL A 159 18.24 -4.13 -0.60
N LEU A 160 18.44 -4.91 0.45
CA LEU A 160 18.36 -6.37 0.38
C LEU A 160 16.96 -6.81 -0.08
N GLY A 161 16.92 -7.53 -1.20
CA GLY A 161 15.67 -8.07 -1.76
C GLY A 161 14.76 -7.04 -2.42
N PHE A 162 15.28 -5.89 -2.90
CA PHE A 162 14.46 -4.88 -3.57
C PHE A 162 13.63 -5.46 -4.73
N GLU A 163 14.27 -6.17 -5.66
CA GLU A 163 13.56 -6.77 -6.80
C GLU A 163 12.55 -7.83 -6.36
N ASP A 164 12.87 -8.60 -5.32
CA ASP A 164 11.97 -9.61 -4.77
C ASP A 164 10.75 -8.97 -4.11
N GLY A 165 10.93 -7.84 -3.43
CA GLY A 165 9.84 -7.01 -2.91
C GLY A 165 8.92 -6.54 -4.04
N ILE A 166 9.47 -6.04 -5.14
CA ILE A 166 8.66 -5.68 -6.33
C ILE A 166 7.93 -6.89 -6.91
N ARG A 167 8.60 -8.05 -7.01
CA ARG A 167 7.95 -9.29 -7.45
C ARG A 167 6.83 -9.72 -6.51
N GLU A 168 6.96 -9.49 -5.21
CA GLU A 168 5.88 -9.75 -4.25
C GLU A 168 4.66 -8.84 -4.50
N VAL A 169 4.88 -7.56 -4.81
CA VAL A 169 3.80 -6.64 -5.24
C VAL A 169 3.08 -7.19 -6.47
N VAL A 170 3.83 -7.65 -7.47
CA VAL A 170 3.27 -8.28 -8.68
C VAL A 170 2.45 -9.51 -8.32
N VAL A 171 2.99 -10.41 -7.48
CA VAL A 171 2.30 -11.63 -7.04
C VAL A 171 1.00 -11.28 -6.32
N ARG A 172 1.01 -10.27 -5.44
CA ARG A 172 -0.18 -9.81 -4.71
C ARG A 172 -1.26 -9.32 -5.67
N ALA A 173 -0.89 -8.52 -6.68
CA ALA A 173 -1.81 -8.04 -7.70
C ALA A 173 -2.35 -9.19 -8.57
N VAL A 174 -1.50 -10.17 -8.92
CA VAL A 174 -1.92 -11.33 -9.72
C VAL A 174 -2.86 -12.24 -8.92
N LYS A 175 -2.56 -12.48 -7.64
CA LYS A 175 -3.40 -13.28 -6.73
C LYS A 175 -4.82 -12.72 -6.62
N SER A 176 -5.00 -11.41 -6.62
CA SER A 176 -6.32 -10.80 -6.46
C SER A 176 -7.13 -10.69 -7.77
N THR A 177 -6.49 -10.80 -8.93
CA THR A 177 -7.12 -10.48 -10.23
C THR A 177 -7.30 -11.65 -11.18
N PHE A 178 -6.49 -12.72 -11.06
CA PHE A 178 -6.49 -13.82 -12.03
C PHE A 178 -6.77 -15.17 -11.38
N THR A 179 -7.67 -15.96 -11.98
CA THR A 179 -7.83 -17.40 -11.68
C THR A 179 -6.84 -18.24 -12.48
N LYS A 180 -6.56 -17.81 -13.71
CA LYS A 180 -5.62 -18.44 -14.64
C LYS A 180 -4.85 -17.37 -15.41
N ILE A 181 -3.55 -17.56 -15.60
CA ILE A 181 -2.68 -16.63 -16.33
C ILE A 181 -1.71 -17.40 -17.23
N GLY A 182 -1.48 -16.91 -18.46
CA GLY A 182 -0.50 -17.53 -19.36
C GLY A 182 0.94 -17.32 -18.87
N VAL A 183 1.80 -18.32 -19.02
CA VAL A 183 3.20 -18.31 -18.55
C VAL A 183 3.99 -17.14 -19.16
N ALA A 184 3.82 -16.86 -20.45
CA ALA A 184 4.49 -15.75 -21.13
C ALA A 184 4.14 -14.38 -20.52
N ARG A 185 2.88 -14.19 -20.13
CA ARG A 185 2.43 -12.94 -19.50
C ARG A 185 2.98 -12.83 -18.09
N LEU A 186 2.96 -13.91 -17.31
CA LEU A 186 3.49 -13.92 -15.95
C LEU A 186 5.02 -13.68 -15.95
N GLY A 187 5.75 -14.31 -16.87
CA GLY A 187 7.17 -14.06 -17.07
C GLY A 187 7.47 -12.59 -17.38
N SER A 188 6.65 -11.94 -18.21
CA SER A 188 6.79 -10.50 -18.50
C SER A 188 6.56 -9.60 -17.28
N TYR A 189 5.73 -10.04 -16.32
CA TYR A 189 5.41 -9.27 -15.11
C TYR A 189 6.49 -9.39 -14.04
N LEU A 190 7.09 -10.57 -13.91
CA LEU A 190 8.15 -10.85 -12.93
C LEU A 190 9.56 -10.57 -13.47
N ASN A 191 9.67 -10.34 -14.79
CA ASN A 191 10.95 -10.27 -15.51
C ASN A 191 11.81 -11.53 -15.30
N LEU A 192 11.16 -12.70 -15.31
CA LEU A 192 11.80 -14.01 -15.18
C LEU A 192 11.48 -14.87 -16.40
N SER A 193 12.41 -15.74 -16.79
CA SER A 193 12.25 -16.64 -17.94
C SER A 193 12.92 -18.00 -17.67
N GLY A 194 12.41 -19.05 -18.31
CA GLY A 194 12.93 -20.41 -18.18
C GLY A 194 12.75 -21.00 -16.78
N ASP A 195 13.74 -21.79 -16.35
CA ASP A 195 13.73 -22.57 -15.11
C ASP A 195 13.46 -21.70 -13.86
N ALA A 196 13.99 -20.48 -13.82
CA ALA A 196 13.78 -19.55 -12.70
C ALA A 196 12.29 -19.17 -12.50
N LEU A 197 11.50 -19.14 -13.58
CA LEU A 197 10.06 -18.88 -13.49
C LEU A 197 9.32 -20.10 -12.93
N GLU A 198 9.72 -21.31 -13.30
CA GLU A 198 9.11 -22.54 -12.79
C GLU A 198 9.40 -22.71 -11.29
N ASP A 199 10.64 -22.48 -10.88
CA ASP A 199 11.03 -22.48 -9.46
C ASP A 199 10.24 -21.44 -8.65
N PHE A 200 10.04 -20.24 -9.21
CA PHE A 200 9.25 -19.20 -8.56
C PHE A 200 7.77 -19.59 -8.42
N ILE A 201 7.18 -20.18 -9.46
CA ILE A 201 5.79 -20.68 -9.43
C ILE A 201 5.63 -21.74 -8.33
N ASN A 202 6.59 -22.65 -8.21
CA ASN A 202 6.62 -23.68 -7.18
C ASN A 202 6.74 -23.07 -5.77
N ASN A 203 7.63 -22.09 -5.58
CA ASN A 203 7.81 -21.41 -4.29
C ASN A 203 6.55 -20.66 -3.84
N VAL A 204 5.80 -20.07 -4.77
CA VAL A 204 4.54 -19.36 -4.47
C VAL A 204 3.37 -20.33 -4.24
N GLY A 205 3.52 -21.60 -4.60
CA GLY A 205 2.48 -22.62 -4.47
C GLY A 205 1.41 -22.57 -5.56
N TRP A 206 1.79 -22.12 -6.76
CA TRP A 206 0.91 -22.12 -7.94
C TRP A 206 1.10 -23.38 -8.78
N SER A 207 0.06 -23.81 -9.50
CA SER A 207 0.14 -25.02 -10.33
C SER A 207 0.32 -24.67 -11.81
N LEU A 208 1.35 -25.24 -12.44
CA LEU A 208 1.65 -25.07 -13.86
C LEU A 208 1.01 -26.20 -14.69
N ASP A 209 0.13 -25.86 -15.63
CA ASP A 209 -0.41 -26.80 -16.61
C ASP A 209 0.44 -26.79 -17.89
N ALA A 210 1.45 -27.67 -17.95
CA ALA A 210 2.41 -27.76 -19.06
C ALA A 210 1.75 -27.95 -20.45
N ASN A 211 0.57 -28.60 -20.50
CA ASN A 211 -0.16 -28.84 -21.74
C ASN A 211 -0.83 -27.58 -22.34
N THR A 212 -1.12 -26.58 -21.50
CA THR A 212 -1.85 -25.36 -21.93
C THR A 212 -1.03 -24.09 -21.76
N GLY A 213 0.19 -24.20 -21.21
CA GLY A 213 1.06 -23.04 -20.93
C GLY A 213 0.40 -22.03 -19.98
N THR A 214 -0.44 -22.52 -19.07
CA THR A 214 -1.24 -21.69 -18.16
C THR A 214 -0.92 -22.03 -16.70
N VAL A 215 -0.81 -21.00 -15.87
CA VAL A 215 -0.63 -21.09 -14.42
C VAL A 215 -1.99 -20.88 -13.77
N THR A 216 -2.39 -21.83 -12.92
CA THR A 216 -3.63 -21.75 -12.16
C THR A 216 -3.31 -21.24 -10.75
N ILE A 217 -4.05 -20.21 -10.33
CA ILE A 217 -3.87 -19.52 -9.05
C ILE A 217 -4.92 -20.07 -8.06
N PRO A 218 -4.54 -20.37 -6.81
CA PRO A 218 -5.49 -20.86 -5.81
C PRO A 218 -6.66 -19.89 -5.60
N PRO A 219 -7.89 -20.42 -5.41
CA PRO A 219 -9.04 -19.58 -5.15
C PRO A 219 -8.87 -18.86 -3.80
N ASN A 220 -9.04 -17.55 -3.82
CA ASN A 220 -9.03 -16.69 -2.64
C ASN A 220 -10.31 -15.82 -2.67
N PRO A 221 -10.66 -15.11 -1.58
CA PRO A 221 -11.90 -14.34 -1.53
C PRO A 221 -11.94 -13.18 -2.54
N ASP A 222 -10.78 -12.70 -2.99
CA ASP A 222 -10.64 -11.58 -3.93
C ASP A 222 -10.78 -12.01 -5.40
N ASN A 223 -10.34 -13.23 -5.72
CA ASN A 223 -10.30 -13.83 -7.05
C ASN A 223 -11.55 -14.67 -7.36
N THR A 224 -12.38 -14.94 -6.34
CA THR A 224 -13.63 -15.66 -6.51
C THR A 224 -14.77 -14.65 -6.65
N VAL A 225 -15.58 -14.80 -7.69
CA VAL A 225 -16.78 -13.96 -7.88
C VAL A 225 -17.74 -14.19 -6.72
N GLN A 226 -17.86 -13.21 -5.81
CA GLN A 226 -18.83 -13.26 -4.73
C GLN A 226 -20.16 -12.65 -5.21
N PRO A 227 -21.24 -13.45 -5.32
CA PRO A 227 -22.54 -12.91 -5.67
C PRO A 227 -23.05 -12.04 -4.52
N THR A 228 -23.17 -10.74 -4.75
CA THR A 228 -23.82 -9.85 -3.78
C THR A 228 -25.33 -10.03 -3.93
N ILE A 229 -25.93 -10.80 -3.03
CA ILE A 229 -27.40 -10.92 -2.95
C ILE A 229 -27.91 -9.60 -2.37
N ILE A 230 -28.36 -8.70 -3.25
CA ILE A 230 -29.06 -7.48 -2.86
C ILE A 230 -30.46 -7.91 -2.41
N ARG A 231 -30.57 -8.33 -1.15
CA ARG A 231 -31.86 -8.48 -0.45
C ARG A 231 -31.91 -7.43 0.63
N GLU A 232 -32.73 -6.41 0.39
CA GLU A 232 -33.11 -5.47 1.44
C GLU A 232 -33.94 -6.23 2.48
N THR A 233 -33.30 -6.61 3.59
CA THR A 233 -34.02 -7.15 4.74
C THR A 233 -34.59 -5.96 5.49
N ILE A 234 -35.79 -5.54 5.12
CA ILE A 234 -36.54 -4.51 5.84
C ILE A 234 -36.90 -5.08 7.21
N THR A 235 -36.06 -4.82 8.21
CA THR A 235 -36.37 -5.13 9.60
C THR A 235 -37.28 -4.03 10.10
N LEU A 236 -38.60 -4.25 10.04
CA LEU A 236 -39.56 -3.32 10.61
C LEU A 236 -39.35 -3.29 12.14
N PRO A 237 -38.95 -2.16 12.75
CA PRO A 237 -38.92 -2.07 14.20
C PRO A 237 -40.36 -2.25 14.71
N ARG A 238 -40.59 -3.25 15.58
CA ARG A 238 -41.91 -3.63 16.15
C ARG A 238 -42.67 -2.49 16.85
N LYS A 239 -42.09 -1.29 16.96
CA LYS A 239 -42.72 -0.11 17.56
C LYS A 239 -43.60 0.70 16.60
N CYS A 240 -43.58 0.43 15.29
CA CYS A 240 -44.45 1.15 14.33
C CYS A 240 -45.81 0.48 14.11
N PHE A 241 -46.12 -0.60 14.85
CA PHE A 241 -47.49 -1.13 14.96
C PHE A 241 -48.09 -0.74 16.31
N ALA A 242 -47.93 0.54 16.70
CA ALA A 242 -48.99 1.18 17.44
C ALA A 242 -50.14 1.37 16.45
N LEU A 243 -50.93 0.31 16.22
CA LEU A 243 -52.35 0.50 16.03
C LEU A 243 -52.76 1.35 17.23
N VAL A 244 -52.92 2.66 17.03
CA VAL A 244 -53.60 3.51 18.00
C VAL A 244 -54.90 2.77 18.30
N PRO A 245 -55.12 2.28 19.53
CA PRO A 245 -56.46 1.84 19.88
C PRO A 245 -57.31 3.11 19.77
N MET A 246 -58.18 3.15 18.77
CA MET A 246 -59.23 4.17 18.68
C MET A 246 -59.85 4.27 20.07
N SER A 247 -59.76 5.46 20.68
CA SER A 247 -60.39 5.74 21.97
C SER A 247 -61.86 5.31 21.90
N PRO A 248 -62.39 4.58 22.89
CA PRO A 248 -63.79 4.13 22.91
C PRO A 248 -64.79 5.30 22.94
N HIS A 249 -64.34 6.54 23.04
CA HIS A 249 -65.21 7.72 23.05
C HIS A 249 -65.64 8.19 21.66
N SER A 250 -64.97 7.79 20.57
CA SER A 250 -65.33 8.19 19.20
C SER A 250 -66.29 7.22 18.51
N THR A 251 -66.51 6.03 19.08
CA THR A 251 -67.45 5.02 18.54
C THR A 251 -68.91 5.34 18.89
N VAL A 252 -69.15 6.15 19.93
CA VAL A 252 -70.50 6.50 20.39
C VAL A 252 -71.14 7.60 19.53
N GLU A 253 -70.37 8.55 19.00
CA GLU A 253 -70.93 9.62 18.16
C GLU A 253 -71.28 9.16 16.74
N LEU A 254 -70.51 8.24 16.15
CA LEU A 254 -70.86 7.65 14.84
C LEU A 254 -72.11 6.75 14.92
N SER A 255 -72.34 6.09 16.06
CA SER A 255 -73.55 5.28 16.29
C SER A 255 -74.81 6.14 16.47
N ARG A 256 -74.69 7.34 17.04
CA ARG A 256 -75.82 8.28 17.22
C ARG A 256 -76.16 9.06 15.96
N LEU A 257 -75.17 9.37 15.11
CA LEU A 257 -75.41 10.07 13.83
C LEU A 257 -76.09 9.17 12.78
N ILE A 258 -75.94 7.84 12.87
CA ILE A 258 -76.61 6.88 11.98
C ILE A 258 -78.06 6.59 12.43
N ALA A 259 -78.38 6.74 13.72
CA ALA A 259 -79.73 6.48 14.26
C ALA A 259 -80.74 7.64 14.11
N HIS A 260 -80.30 8.83 13.68
CA HIS A 260 -81.18 9.99 13.42
C HIS A 260 -81.44 10.24 11.93
N ALA A 261 -80.93 9.38 11.04
CA ALA A 261 -81.12 9.45 9.59
C ALA A 261 -82.02 8.31 9.04
N THR A 262 -82.86 7.72 9.90
CA THR A 262 -83.97 6.81 9.54
C THR A 262 -85.26 7.31 10.14
#